data_AF-A0A1C3ED02-F1
#
_entry.id   AF-A0A1C3ED02-F1
#
_cell.length_a   1.000
_cell.length_b   1.000
_cell.length_c   1.000
_cell.angle_alpha   90.00
_cell.angle_beta   90.00
_cell.angle_gamma   90.00
#
_symmetry.space_group_name_H-M   'P 1'
#
loop_
_entity.id
_entity.type
_entity.pdbx_description
1 polymer ?
#
loop_
_entity_poly.entity_id
_entity_poly.type
_entity_poly.pdbx_seq_one_letter_code
_entity_poly.pdbx_strand_id
1 'polypeptide(L)'
;MPLLGESFAIARRQPQTSDRIFPYNSRSVTAGFQRVRNALGIEDLRYHDLRREGASRLFEAGYSIEEVAQVTGHRNLNILWQVYTQLFPHKLHEKTLVE
;
A
#
# COMPACT_ATOMS: atom_id res chain seq x y z
N MET A 1 4.93 -6.67 -11.03
CA MET A 1 3.96 -6.29 -9.98
C MET A 1 2.57 -6.42 -10.59
N PRO A 2 1.71 -7.31 -10.10
CA PRO A 2 0.33 -7.41 -10.55
C PRO A 2 -0.44 -6.11 -10.22
N LEU A 3 -1.26 -5.62 -11.16
CA LEU A 3 -2.13 -4.46 -10.97
C LEU A 3 -3.52 -4.96 -10.58
N LEU A 4 -3.87 -4.84 -9.30
CA LEU A 4 -5.15 -5.31 -8.77
C LEU A 4 -6.25 -4.24 -8.87
N GLY A 5 -7.50 -4.70 -8.97
CA GLY A 5 -8.71 -3.87 -9.02
C GLY A 5 -8.64 -2.81 -10.12
N GLU A 6 -9.03 -1.59 -9.77
CA GLU A 6 -9.06 -0.45 -10.69
C GLU A 6 -7.67 0.07 -11.11
N SER A 7 -6.58 -0.46 -10.56
CA SER A 7 -5.22 0.04 -10.85
C SER A 7 -4.88 -0.02 -12.33
N PHE A 8 -5.28 -1.11 -13.00
CA PHE A 8 -5.07 -1.26 -14.45
C PHE A 8 -5.94 -0.28 -15.25
N ALA A 9 -7.20 -0.10 -14.86
CA ALA A 9 -8.09 0.87 -15.48
C ALA A 9 -7.57 2.31 -15.34
N ILE A 10 -7.06 2.67 -14.15
CA ILE A 10 -6.42 3.97 -13.89
C ILE A 10 -5.20 4.18 -14.77
N ALA A 11 -4.33 3.16 -14.91
CA ALA A 11 -3.17 3.24 -15.79
C ALA A 11 -3.60 3.41 -17.25
N ARG A 12 -4.62 2.67 -17.70
CA ARG A 12 -5.11 2.72 -19.09
C ARG A 12 -5.81 4.01 -19.47
N ARG A 13 -6.45 4.71 -18.52
CA ARG A 13 -7.13 5.99 -18.78
C ARG A 13 -6.18 7.20 -18.79
N GLN A 14 -4.90 7.04 -18.46
CA GLN A 14 -3.95 8.15 -18.50
C GLN A 14 -3.74 8.60 -19.95
N PRO A 15 -3.67 9.93 -20.22
CA PRO A 15 -3.30 10.43 -21.53
C PRO A 15 -1.90 9.95 -21.95
N GLN A 16 -1.76 9.47 -23.19
CA GLN A 16 -0.47 9.01 -23.74
C GLN A 16 0.32 10.18 -24.33
N THR A 17 0.76 11.10 -23.48
CA THR A 17 1.51 12.31 -23.89
C THR A 17 3.03 12.16 -23.75
N SER A 18 3.51 11.02 -23.25
CA SER A 18 4.92 10.72 -22.97
C SER A 18 5.14 9.21 -22.88
N ASP A 19 6.40 8.76 -22.92
CA ASP A 19 6.80 7.36 -22.71
C ASP A 19 6.41 6.82 -21.32
N ARG A 20 6.13 7.70 -20.36
CA ARG A 20 5.72 7.34 -18.99
C ARG A 20 4.21 7.46 -18.82
N ILE A 21 3.60 6.47 -18.16
CA ILE A 21 2.17 6.49 -17.77
C ILE A 21 1.82 7.73 -16.94
N PHE A 22 2.71 8.11 -16.02
CA PHE A 22 2.59 9.33 -15.20
C PHE A 22 3.82 10.23 -15.44
N PRO A 23 3.73 11.23 -16.32
CA PRO A 23 4.87 12.08 -16.68
C PRO A 23 5.11 13.22 -15.68
N TYR A 24 5.12 12.91 -14.39
CA TYR A 24 5.28 13.89 -13.31
C TYR A 24 6.62 13.75 -12.58
N ASN A 25 7.13 14.88 -12.06
CA ASN A 25 8.30 14.88 -11.19
C ASN A 25 7.92 14.36 -9.80
N SER A 26 8.63 13.35 -9.30
CA SER A 26 8.38 12.73 -8.00
C SER A 26 8.42 13.72 -6.82
N ARG A 27 9.31 14.72 -6.88
CA ARG A 27 9.37 15.78 -5.85
C ARG A 27 8.10 16.61 -5.83
N SER A 28 7.53 16.91 -6.99
CA SER A 28 6.29 17.66 -7.11
C SER A 28 5.09 16.87 -6.57
N VAL A 29 5.07 15.55 -6.75
CA VAL A 29 4.02 14.68 -6.18
C VAL A 29 4.06 14.71 -4.66
N THR A 30 5.25 14.52 -4.05
CA THR A 30 5.42 14.59 -2.60
C THR A 30 5.03 15.96 -2.05
N ALA A 31 5.47 17.04 -2.70
CA ALA A 31 5.11 18.40 -2.29
C ALA A 31 3.60 18.66 -2.40
N GLY A 32 2.96 18.19 -3.48
CA GLY A 32 1.51 18.28 -3.67
C GLY A 32 0.74 17.56 -2.57
N PHE A 33 1.13 16.33 -2.24
CA PHE A 33 0.56 15.57 -1.14
C PHE A 33 0.66 16.31 0.19
N GLN A 34 1.85 16.83 0.52
CA GLN A 34 2.07 17.59 1.76
C GLN A 34 1.20 18.85 1.84
N ARG A 35 1.03 19.58 0.73
CA ARG A 35 0.15 20.76 0.68
C ARG A 35 -1.30 20.40 1.01
N VAL A 36 -1.84 19.35 0.36
CA VAL A 36 -3.23 18.92 0.58
C VAL A 36 -3.41 18.40 2.01
N ARG A 37 -2.51 17.54 2.50
CA ARG A 37 -2.52 17.05 3.88
C ARG A 37 -2.55 18.20 4.90
N ASN A 38 -1.67 19.19 4.72
CA ASN A 38 -1.59 20.34 5.62
C ASN A 38 -2.85 21.22 5.56
N ALA A 39 -3.40 21.45 4.36
CA ALA A 39 -4.63 22.22 4.18
C ALA A 39 -5.85 21.55 4.86
N LEU A 40 -5.84 20.22 4.96
CA LEU A 40 -6.85 19.43 5.66
C LEU A 40 -6.57 19.27 7.17
N GLY A 41 -5.46 19.82 7.69
CA GLY A 41 -5.09 19.70 9.10
C GLY A 41 -4.76 18.27 9.55
N ILE A 42 -4.36 17.39 8.62
CA ILE A 42 -4.04 15.99 8.95
C ILE A 42 -2.61 15.91 9.50
N GLU A 43 -2.50 15.50 10.75
CA GLU A 43 -1.24 15.27 11.44
C GLU A 43 -0.75 13.83 11.26
N ASP A 44 0.56 13.62 11.43
CA ASP A 44 1.24 12.32 11.40
C ASP A 44 1.02 11.43 10.15
N LEU A 45 0.56 12.01 9.02
CA LEU A 45 0.44 11.29 7.76
C LEU A 45 1.62 11.58 6.82
N ARG A 46 2.35 10.54 6.39
CA ARG A 46 3.44 10.60 5.41
C ARG A 46 3.04 9.93 4.11
N TYR A 47 3.69 10.32 3.01
CA TYR A 47 3.39 9.77 1.68
C TYR A 47 3.63 8.26 1.60
N HIS A 48 4.63 7.73 2.30
CA HIS A 48 4.91 6.30 2.32
C HIS A 48 3.87 5.48 3.10
N ASP A 49 3.06 6.11 3.95
CA ASP A 49 1.99 5.42 4.67
C ASP A 49 0.90 4.92 3.71
N LEU A 50 0.75 5.54 2.54
CA LEU A 50 -0.14 5.04 1.48
C LEU A 50 0.24 3.62 1.03
N ARG A 51 1.54 3.30 1.02
CA ARG A 51 2.02 1.95 0.69
C ARG A 51 1.72 0.96 1.82
N ARG A 52 1.84 1.40 3.08
CA ARG A 52 1.50 0.60 4.26
C ARG A 52 0.00 0.33 4.29
N GLU A 53 -0.82 1.34 4.09
CA GLU A 53 -2.28 1.24 3.96
C GLU A 53 -2.70 0.28 2.85
N GLY A 54 -2.06 0.35 1.68
CA GLY A 54 -2.30 -0.60 0.59
C GLY A 54 -1.99 -2.05 0.99
N ALA A 55 -0.92 -2.30 1.75
CA ALA A 55 -0.63 -3.62 2.29
C ALA A 55 -1.67 -4.06 3.33
N SER A 56 -2.08 -3.15 4.23
CA SER A 56 -3.11 -3.43 5.23
C SER A 56 -4.42 -3.88 4.61
N ARG A 57 -4.91 -3.18 3.58
CA ARG A 57 -6.14 -3.55 2.88
C ARG A 57 -6.10 -4.93 2.25
N LEU A 58 -4.93 -5.33 1.72
CA LEU A 58 -4.77 -6.67 1.14
C LEU A 58 -4.79 -7.74 2.24
N PHE A 59 -4.16 -7.47 3.38
CA PHE A 59 -4.22 -8.36 4.54
C PHE A 59 -5.64 -8.51 5.09
N GLU A 60 -6.37 -7.40 5.24
CA GLU A 60 -7.78 -7.40 5.65
C GLU A 60 -8.67 -8.13 4.64
N ALA A 61 -8.34 -8.07 3.34
CA ALA A 61 -8.99 -8.84 2.29
C ALA A 61 -8.58 -10.33 2.25
N GLY A 62 -7.72 -10.79 3.15
CA GLY A 62 -7.36 -12.19 3.32
C GLY A 62 -6.17 -12.69 2.47
N TYR A 63 -5.44 -11.78 1.82
CA TYR A 63 -4.25 -12.17 1.04
C TYR A 63 -3.11 -12.63 1.96
N SER A 64 -2.33 -13.60 1.50
CA SER A 64 -1.13 -14.08 2.20
C SER A 64 0.01 -13.06 2.16
N ILE A 65 1.00 -13.21 3.03
CA ILE A 65 2.18 -12.32 3.07
C ILE A 65 2.95 -12.34 1.74
N GLU A 66 3.04 -13.51 1.10
CA GLU A 66 3.69 -13.69 -0.20
C GLU A 66 2.93 -12.97 -1.31
N GLU A 67 1.60 -13.07 -1.33
CA GLU A 67 0.76 -12.37 -2.30
C GLU A 67 0.85 -10.85 -2.11
N VAL A 68 0.77 -10.38 -0.87
CA VAL A 68 0.95 -8.96 -0.53
C VAL A 68 2.35 -8.50 -0.94
N ALA A 69 3.39 -9.29 -0.74
CA ALA A 69 4.76 -8.97 -1.17
C ALA A 69 4.86 -8.85 -2.70
N GLN A 70 4.19 -9.73 -3.44
CA GLN A 70 4.18 -9.70 -4.90
C GLN A 70 3.45 -8.47 -5.44
N VAL A 71 2.32 -8.08 -4.84
CA VAL A 71 1.53 -6.91 -5.26
C VAL A 71 2.26 -5.61 -4.91
N THR A 72 2.75 -5.51 -3.67
CA THR A 72 3.40 -4.30 -3.19
C THR A 72 4.83 -4.17 -3.72
N GLY A 73 5.54 -5.26 -4.00
CA GLY A 73 6.94 -5.26 -4.41
C GLY A 73 7.93 -5.18 -3.25
N HIS A 74 7.56 -5.71 -2.08
CA HIS A 74 8.48 -5.83 -0.97
C HIS A 74 9.44 -6.99 -1.19
N ARG A 75 10.74 -6.71 -1.14
CA ARG A 75 11.79 -7.74 -1.14
C ARG A 75 12.09 -8.31 0.25
N ASN A 76 11.79 -7.52 1.29
CA ASN A 76 11.97 -7.91 2.67
C ASN A 76 10.60 -8.16 3.31
N LEU A 77 10.30 -9.44 3.59
CA LEU A 77 9.03 -9.84 4.17
C LEU A 77 8.86 -9.39 5.63
N ASN A 78 9.94 -9.07 6.36
CA ASN A 78 9.85 -8.62 7.75
C ASN A 78 9.05 -7.32 7.89
N ILE A 79 9.11 -6.43 6.88
CA ILE A 79 8.31 -5.19 6.86
C ILE A 79 6.82 -5.54 6.82
N LEU A 80 6.45 -6.51 5.99
CA LEU A 80 5.06 -6.96 5.85
C LEU A 80 4.59 -7.75 7.06
N TRP A 81 5.46 -8.55 7.66
CA TRP A 81 5.19 -9.26 8.92
C TRP A 81 4.83 -8.28 10.06
N GLN A 82 5.55 -7.16 10.17
CA GLN A 82 5.23 -6.12 11.16
C GLN A 82 3.85 -5.51 10.93
N VAL A 83 3.47 -5.25 9.67
CA VAL A 83 2.12 -4.76 9.33
C VAL A 83 1.06 -5.80 9.69
N TYR A 84 1.27 -7.06 9.29
CA TYR A 84 0.32 -8.15 9.54
C TYR A 84 0.07 -8.38 11.03
N THR A 85 1.13 -8.44 11.84
CA THR A 85 1.01 -8.68 13.29
C THR A 85 0.34 -7.51 14.03
N GLN A 86 0.50 -6.27 13.54
CA GLN A 86 -0.21 -5.10 14.07
C GLN A 86 -1.71 -5.11 13.76
N LEU A 87 -2.11 -5.65 12.60
CA LEU A 87 -3.53 -5.74 12.20
C LEU A 87 -4.25 -6.87 12.93
N PHE A 88 -3.56 -7.99 13.19
CA PHE A 88 -4.18 -9.17 13.78
C PHE A 88 -3.48 -9.68 15.05
N PRO A 89 -3.37 -8.85 16.11
CA PRO A 89 -2.74 -9.28 17.36
C PRO A 89 -3.49 -10.45 18.02
N HIS A 90 -4.80 -10.55 17.81
CA HIS A 90 -5.69 -11.56 18.40
C HIS A 90 -5.60 -12.94 17.72
N LYS A 91 -5.08 -13.05 16.48
CA LYS A 91 -4.93 -14.34 15.77
C LYS A 91 -4.10 -15.36 16.56
N LEU A 92 -3.21 -14.89 17.43
CA LEU A 92 -2.43 -15.74 18.32
C LEU A 92 -3.31 -16.46 19.35
N HIS A 93 -4.38 -15.83 19.82
CA HIS A 93 -5.31 -16.42 20.80
C HIS A 93 -6.31 -17.38 20.15
N GLU A 94 -6.57 -17.23 18.86
CA GLU A 94 -7.47 -18.11 18.09
C GLU A 94 -6.83 -19.44 17.72
N LYS A 95 -5.50 -19.57 17.82
CA LYS A 95 -4.81 -20.85 17.67
C LYS A 95 -5.03 -21.69 18.94
N THR A 96 -6.19 -22.33 19.05
CA THR A 96 -6.39 -23.40 20.02
C THR A 96 -5.37 -24.51 19.74
N LEU A 97 -4.70 -24.98 20.79
CA LEU A 97 -3.79 -26.13 20.74
C LEU A 97 -4.57 -27.31 20.16
N VAL A 98 -4.21 -27.72 18.95
CA VAL A 98 -4.60 -29.03 18.43
C VAL A 98 -3.70 -30.02 19.17
N GLU A 99 -4.29 -30.78 20.09
CA GLU A 99 -3.66 -31.94 20.75
C GLU A 99 -3.25 -33.01 19.72
#